data_AF-A0A939W5L8-F1
#
_entry.id   AF-A0A939W5L8-F1
#
_cell.length_a   1.000
_cell.length_b   1.000
_cell.length_c   1.000
_cell.angle_alpha   90.00
_cell.angle_beta   90.00
_cell.angle_gamma   90.00
#
_symmetry.space_group_name_H-M   'P 1'
#
loop_
_entity.id
_entity.type
_entity.pdbx_description
1 polymer ?
#
loop_
_entity_poly.entity_id
_entity_poly.type
_entity_poly.pdbx_seq_one_letter_code
_entity_poly.pdbx_strand_id
1 'polypeptide(L)'
;MNEKEKQEVREAVEAANIAFEHLENAKSYLDSASRWGIVDIVTAGSLISGISKHRKMSKAEQEMEEAKLALDRFSQKLKDVQGFAPIHVGDFLKFADIFFDGLLVDVLTLSKIDKAKEQCVFAMLQVDEIRYKLLTYSSQKSYYGGETNGK
;
A
#
# COMPACT_ATOMS: atom_id res chain seq x y z
N MET A 1 -27.01 -6.06 -3.26
CA MET A 1 -26.38 -5.13 -2.29
C MET A 1 -27.26 -3.91 -2.11
N ASN A 2 -27.41 -3.43 -0.88
CA ASN A 2 -28.04 -2.13 -0.62
C ASN A 2 -27.06 -0.97 -0.95
N GLU A 3 -27.55 0.27 -1.02
CA GLU A 3 -26.73 1.42 -1.41
C GLU A 3 -25.58 1.71 -0.43
N LYS A 4 -25.79 1.44 0.86
CA LYS A 4 -24.76 1.62 1.90
C LYS A 4 -23.60 0.64 1.70
N GLU A 5 -23.89 -0.64 1.48
CA GLU A 5 -22.87 -1.67 1.20
C GLU A 5 -22.08 -1.37 -0.07
N LYS A 6 -22.76 -0.86 -1.12
CA LYS A 6 -22.07 -0.46 -2.36
C LYS A 6 -21.12 0.71 -2.09
N GLN A 7 -21.53 1.65 -1.26
CA GLN A 7 -20.70 2.78 -0.84
C GLN A 7 -19.48 2.32 -0.03
N GLU A 8 -19.68 1.46 0.97
CA GLU A 8 -18.59 0.91 1.80
C GLU A 8 -17.53 0.19 0.95
N VAL A 9 -17.95 -0.62 -0.03
CA VAL A 9 -17.01 -1.28 -0.96
C VAL A 9 -16.27 -0.28 -1.84
N ARG A 10 -16.96 0.76 -2.36
CA ARG A 10 -16.30 1.81 -3.15
C ARG A 10 -15.23 2.55 -2.34
N GLU A 11 -15.55 2.91 -1.09
CA GLU A 11 -14.61 3.58 -0.20
C GLU A 11 -13.41 2.70 0.15
N ALA A 12 -13.63 1.39 0.35
CA ALA A 12 -12.54 0.45 0.59
C ALA A 12 -11.65 0.28 -0.65
N VAL A 13 -12.22 0.19 -1.85
CA VAL A 13 -11.46 0.11 -3.11
C VAL A 13 -10.67 1.39 -3.35
N GLU A 14 -11.25 2.56 -3.07
CA GLU A 14 -10.55 3.85 -3.20
C GLU A 14 -9.36 3.93 -2.23
N ALA A 15 -9.57 3.57 -0.97
CA ALA A 15 -8.50 3.54 0.02
C ALA A 15 -7.38 2.54 -0.37
N ALA A 16 -7.74 1.40 -0.97
CA ALA A 16 -6.76 0.45 -1.51
C ALA A 16 -5.92 1.05 -2.64
N ASN A 17 -6.53 1.79 -3.57
CA ASN A 17 -5.82 2.43 -4.68
C ASN A 17 -4.85 3.51 -4.19
N ILE A 18 -5.28 4.36 -3.26
CA ILE A 18 -4.43 5.39 -2.65
C ILE A 18 -3.25 4.74 -1.92
N ALA A 19 -3.48 3.67 -1.16
CA ALA A 19 -2.42 2.92 -0.50
C ALA A 19 -1.41 2.34 -1.50
N PHE A 20 -1.90 1.76 -2.60
CA PHE A 20 -1.06 1.21 -3.66
C PHE A 20 -0.18 2.29 -4.32
N GLU A 21 -0.75 3.46 -4.63
CA GLU A 21 -0.03 4.57 -5.25
C GLU A 21 1.13 5.06 -4.38
N HIS A 22 0.90 5.28 -3.08
CA HIS A 22 1.96 5.70 -2.17
C HIS A 22 3.06 4.63 -2.01
N LEU A 23 2.70 3.35 -1.97
CA LEU A 23 3.68 2.25 -1.95
C LEU A 23 4.53 2.21 -3.23
N GLU A 24 3.91 2.44 -4.39
CA GLU A 24 4.60 2.49 -5.67
C GLU A 24 5.56 3.70 -5.74
N ASN A 25 5.11 4.87 -5.31
CA ASN A 25 5.92 6.09 -5.23
C ASN A 25 7.11 5.91 -4.27
N ALA A 26 6.86 5.36 -3.08
CA ALA A 26 7.90 5.03 -2.11
C ALA A 26 8.97 4.11 -2.73
N LYS A 27 8.55 3.01 -3.36
CA LYS A 27 9.46 2.09 -4.07
C LYS A 27 10.27 2.83 -5.14
N SER A 28 9.64 3.68 -5.94
CA SER A 28 10.30 4.42 -7.03
C SER A 28 11.38 5.39 -6.51
N TYR A 29 11.09 6.09 -5.39
CA TYR A 29 12.08 6.94 -4.74
C TYR A 29 13.21 6.15 -4.08
N LEU A 30 12.92 4.99 -3.47
CA LEU A 30 13.93 4.07 -2.93
C LEU A 30 14.83 3.48 -4.03
N ASP A 31 14.27 3.05 -5.15
CA ASP A 31 15.02 2.57 -6.33
C ASP A 31 15.94 3.67 -6.87
N SER A 32 15.42 4.89 -6.94
CA SER A 32 16.22 6.05 -7.32
C SER A 32 17.34 6.32 -6.31
N ALA A 33 17.07 6.30 -5.00
CA ALA A 33 18.09 6.54 -3.98
C ALA A 33 19.20 5.46 -3.98
N SER A 34 18.85 4.19 -4.18
CA SER A 34 19.80 3.07 -4.31
C SER A 34 20.71 3.24 -5.53
N ARG A 35 20.14 3.56 -6.71
CA ARG A 35 20.91 3.75 -7.95
C ARG A 35 21.87 4.93 -7.89
N TRP A 36 21.49 6.05 -7.25
CA TRP A 36 22.40 7.17 -7.02
C TRP A 36 23.56 6.83 -6.08
N GLY A 37 23.38 5.90 -5.14
CA GLY A 37 24.46 5.39 -4.28
C GLY A 37 25.53 4.56 -5.00
N ILE A 38 25.19 3.93 -6.14
CA ILE A 38 26.13 3.16 -6.98
C ILE A 38 26.85 4.10 -7.97
N VAL A 39 26.17 5.13 -8.47
CA VAL A 39 26.73 6.12 -9.41
C VAL A 39 27.92 6.89 -8.79
N ASP A 40 27.91 7.11 -7.47
CA ASP A 40 29.02 7.78 -6.77
C ASP A 40 30.35 7.02 -6.81
N ILE A 41 30.35 5.71 -7.02
CA ILE A 41 31.58 4.90 -7.02
C ILE A 41 32.17 4.74 -8.42
N VAL A 42 31.36 4.86 -9.47
CA VAL A 42 31.72 4.36 -10.80
C VAL A 42 31.96 5.46 -11.84
N THR A 43 31.48 6.70 -11.67
CA THR A 43 31.48 7.67 -12.81
C THR A 43 32.02 9.08 -12.59
N ALA A 44 32.31 9.58 -11.38
CA ALA A 44 32.82 10.96 -11.29
C ALA A 44 33.57 11.26 -10.00
N GLY A 45 34.86 11.58 -10.09
CA GLY A 45 35.59 12.30 -9.06
C GLY A 45 35.12 13.76 -8.91
N SER A 46 33.84 14.01 -8.60
CA SER A 46 33.29 15.36 -8.44
C SER A 46 32.25 15.45 -7.33
N LEU A 47 32.47 16.44 -6.46
CA LEU A 47 31.74 16.76 -5.22
C LEU A 47 30.31 17.31 -5.47
N ILE A 48 29.36 16.50 -5.95
CA ILE A 48 27.94 16.95 -6.09
C ILE A 48 26.90 15.95 -5.52
N SER A 49 27.27 14.94 -4.73
CA SER A 49 26.33 13.85 -4.43
C SER A 49 25.53 13.93 -3.10
N GLY A 50 25.94 14.75 -2.13
CA GLY A 50 25.36 14.74 -0.77
C GLY A 50 23.91 15.25 -0.66
N ILE A 51 23.54 16.30 -1.40
CA ILE A 51 22.26 17.01 -1.22
C ILE A 51 21.11 16.30 -1.95
N SER A 52 21.37 15.72 -3.12
CA SER A 52 20.36 15.02 -3.92
C SER A 52 19.95 13.68 -3.33
N LYS A 53 20.86 13.00 -2.60
CA LYS A 53 20.59 11.74 -1.89
C LYS A 53 19.63 11.95 -0.71
N HIS A 54 19.84 12.99 0.09
CA HIS A 54 18.95 13.31 1.21
C HIS A 54 17.53 13.65 0.76
N ARG A 55 17.37 14.39 -0.35
CA ARG A 55 16.04 14.75 -0.87
C ARG A 55 15.23 13.54 -1.34
N LYS A 56 15.87 12.53 -1.95
CA LYS A 56 15.17 11.33 -2.43
C LYS A 56 14.80 10.38 -1.31
N MET A 57 15.68 10.20 -0.32
CA MET A 57 15.37 9.43 0.88
C MET A 57 14.25 10.09 1.68
N SER A 58 14.27 11.42 1.84
CA SER A 58 13.20 12.16 2.51
C SER A 58 11.85 12.05 1.77
N LYS A 59 11.85 12.03 0.43
CA LYS A 59 10.62 11.77 -0.34
C LYS A 59 10.13 10.33 -0.20
N ALA A 60 11.04 9.35 -0.22
CA ALA A 60 10.68 7.96 0.04
C ALA A 60 10.04 7.82 1.43
N GLU A 61 10.65 8.43 2.44
CA GLU A 61 10.12 8.46 3.81
C GLU A 61 8.72 9.06 3.89
N GLN A 62 8.51 10.22 3.25
CA GLN A 62 7.20 10.86 3.17
C GLN A 62 6.16 9.95 2.51
N GLU A 63 6.45 9.36 1.35
CA GLU A 63 5.52 8.44 0.69
C GLU A 63 5.24 7.18 1.53
N MET A 64 6.20 6.72 2.34
CA MET A 64 6.00 5.58 3.22
C MET A 64 5.12 5.92 4.42
N GLU A 65 5.21 7.14 4.95
CA GLU A 65 4.29 7.65 5.97
C GLU A 65 2.87 7.80 5.40
N GLU A 66 2.74 8.36 4.20
CA GLU A 66 1.43 8.47 3.52
C GLU A 66 0.85 7.08 3.18
N ALA A 67 1.68 6.15 2.73
CA ALA A 67 1.28 4.76 2.53
C ALA A 67 0.76 4.14 3.83
N LYS A 68 1.37 4.45 4.97
CA LYS A 68 0.89 4.00 6.28
C LYS A 68 -0.49 4.52 6.61
N LEU A 69 -0.68 5.83 6.46
CA LEU A 69 -1.98 6.44 6.71
C LEU A 69 -3.05 5.89 5.77
N ALA A 70 -2.72 5.68 4.50
CA ALA A 70 -3.63 5.12 3.51
C ALA A 70 -4.02 3.67 3.80
N LEU A 71 -3.05 2.83 4.19
CA LEU A 71 -3.28 1.44 4.57
C LEU A 71 -4.07 1.31 5.88
N ASP A 72 -3.88 2.20 6.85
CA ASP A 72 -4.72 2.25 8.06
C ASP A 72 -6.16 2.65 7.71
N ARG A 73 -6.34 3.65 6.85
CA ARG A 73 -7.67 4.00 6.32
C ARG A 73 -8.30 2.83 5.58
N PHE A 74 -7.55 2.13 4.72
CA PHE A 74 -8.03 0.95 4.02
C PHE A 74 -8.45 -0.15 5.00
N SER A 75 -7.64 -0.38 6.03
CA SER A 75 -7.92 -1.31 7.13
C SER A 75 -9.21 -0.97 7.88
N GLN A 76 -9.48 0.30 8.12
CA GLN A 76 -10.73 0.77 8.73
C GLN A 76 -11.92 0.54 7.78
N LYS A 77 -11.80 0.92 6.50
CA LYS A 77 -12.87 0.72 5.50
C LYS A 77 -13.19 -0.75 5.26
N LEU A 78 -12.21 -1.63 5.32
CA LEU A 78 -12.44 -3.08 5.25
C LEU A 78 -13.31 -3.60 6.39
N LYS A 79 -13.19 -3.04 7.60
CA LYS A 79 -14.02 -3.41 8.76
C LYS A 79 -15.47 -2.95 8.58
N ASP A 80 -15.69 -1.86 7.85
CA ASP A 80 -17.02 -1.33 7.56
C ASP A 80 -17.79 -2.18 6.53
N VAL A 81 -17.09 -2.91 5.64
CA VAL A 81 -17.73 -3.78 4.64
C VAL A 81 -18.30 -5.04 5.29
N GLN A 82 -19.58 -4.98 5.69
CA GLN A 82 -20.27 -6.10 6.31
C GLN A 82 -20.40 -7.30 5.35
N GLY A 83 -20.06 -8.50 5.84
CA GLY A 83 -20.18 -9.76 5.11
C GLY A 83 -18.99 -10.10 4.19
N PHE A 84 -17.98 -9.23 4.09
CA PHE A 84 -16.69 -9.60 3.49
C PHE A 84 -15.93 -10.51 4.47
N ALA A 85 -15.44 -11.66 3.99
CA ALA A 85 -14.97 -12.74 4.86
C ALA A 85 -13.86 -12.28 5.84
N PRO A 86 -14.01 -12.50 7.16
CA PRO A 86 -13.13 -11.95 8.18
C PRO A 86 -11.70 -12.54 8.18
N ILE A 87 -11.50 -13.71 7.56
CA ILE A 87 -10.20 -14.41 7.59
C ILE A 87 -9.15 -13.63 6.80
N HIS A 88 -9.46 -13.21 5.56
CA HIS A 88 -8.52 -12.48 4.71
C HIS A 88 -8.29 -11.03 5.18
N VAL A 89 -9.32 -10.40 5.76
CA VAL A 89 -9.18 -9.09 6.39
C VAL A 89 -8.30 -9.18 7.63
N GLY A 90 -8.50 -10.21 8.47
CA GLY A 90 -7.71 -10.42 9.68
C GLY A 90 -6.22 -10.63 9.39
N ASP A 91 -5.88 -11.37 8.33
CA ASP A 91 -4.49 -11.60 7.93
C ASP A 91 -3.84 -10.32 7.36
N PHE A 92 -4.62 -9.51 6.63
CA PHE A 92 -4.14 -8.20 6.16
C PHE A 92 -3.91 -7.21 7.29
N LEU A 93 -4.81 -7.13 8.28
CA LEU A 93 -4.65 -6.25 9.42
C LEU A 93 -3.39 -6.60 10.21
N LYS A 94 -3.16 -7.89 10.47
CA LYS A 94 -1.91 -8.36 11.10
C LYS A 94 -0.68 -8.04 10.26
N PHE A 95 -0.79 -8.19 8.94
CA PHE A 95 0.29 -7.80 8.02
C PHE A 95 0.59 -6.30 8.13
N ALA A 96 -0.44 -5.44 8.08
CA ALA A 96 -0.28 -3.99 8.17
C ALA A 96 0.41 -3.58 9.48
N ASP A 97 -0.01 -4.17 10.61
CA ASP A 97 0.64 -3.95 11.91
C ASP A 97 2.13 -4.31 11.89
N ILE A 98 2.48 -5.51 11.41
CA ILE A 98 3.88 -5.99 11.31
C ILE A 98 4.69 -5.13 10.32
N PHE A 99 4.07 -4.76 9.21
CA PHE A 99 4.69 -3.95 8.16
C PHE A 99 5.06 -2.56 8.69
N PHE A 100 4.16 -1.88 9.41
CA PHE A 100 4.46 -0.54 9.93
C PHE A 100 5.44 -0.51 11.08
N ASP A 101 5.39 -1.50 11.97
CA ASP A 101 6.31 -1.57 13.11
C ASP A 101 7.76 -1.82 12.64
N GLY A 102 7.93 -2.60 11.57
CA GLY A 102 9.25 -2.95 11.05
C GLY A 102 9.80 -2.00 9.97
N LEU A 103 8.95 -1.50 9.08
CA LEU A 103 9.40 -0.82 7.86
C LEU A 103 9.84 0.63 8.08
N LEU A 104 9.00 1.43 8.75
CA LEU A 104 9.29 2.87 8.94
C LEU A 104 10.54 3.10 9.79
N VAL A 105 10.82 2.18 10.73
CA VAL A 105 12.01 2.23 11.58
C VAL A 105 13.27 1.84 10.80
N ASP A 106 13.14 1.01 9.76
CA ASP A 106 14.27 0.43 9.02
C ASP A 106 14.74 1.28 7.84
N VAL A 107 13.85 2.04 7.19
CA VAL A 107 14.14 2.84 5.97
C VAL A 107 15.24 3.89 6.16
N LEU A 108 15.50 4.30 7.40
CA LEU A 108 16.48 5.33 7.75
C LEU A 108 17.95 4.92 7.55
N THR A 109 18.23 3.68 7.13
CA THR A 109 19.60 3.20 6.92
C THR A 109 19.84 2.71 5.48
N LEU A 110 20.94 3.17 4.88
CA LEU A 110 21.32 2.85 3.49
C LEU A 110 21.37 1.34 3.21
N SER A 111 21.73 0.53 4.21
CA SER A 111 21.80 -0.94 4.14
C SER A 111 20.43 -1.62 4.08
N LYS A 112 19.33 -0.90 4.28
CA LYS A 112 17.97 -1.45 4.33
C LYS A 112 17.07 -0.98 3.20
N ILE A 113 17.59 -0.23 2.21
CA ILE A 113 16.82 0.22 1.04
C ILE A 113 16.25 -0.96 0.24
N ASP A 114 17.03 -2.02 0.03
CA ASP A 114 16.54 -3.19 -0.70
C ASP A 114 15.42 -3.91 0.05
N LYS A 115 15.56 -4.08 1.37
CA LYS A 115 14.50 -4.59 2.25
C LYS A 115 13.25 -3.73 2.19
N ALA A 116 13.40 -2.40 2.24
CA ALA A 116 12.27 -1.47 2.17
C ALA A 116 11.52 -1.58 0.84
N LYS A 117 12.23 -1.76 -0.28
CA LYS A 117 11.61 -2.01 -1.59
C LYS A 117 10.85 -3.32 -1.65
N GLU A 118 11.47 -4.41 -1.17
CA GLU A 118 10.83 -5.73 -1.10
C GLU A 118 9.53 -5.67 -0.27
N GLN A 119 9.59 -4.97 0.86
CA GLN A 119 8.42 -4.74 1.70
C GLN A 119 7.35 -3.92 0.95
N CYS A 120 7.70 -2.82 0.26
CA CYS A 120 6.72 -2.08 -0.56
C CYS A 120 6.03 -2.98 -1.59
N VAL A 121 6.78 -3.81 -2.31
CA VAL A 121 6.22 -4.76 -3.29
C VAL A 121 5.30 -5.78 -2.62
N PHE A 122 5.70 -6.32 -1.47
CA PHE A 122 4.85 -7.25 -0.72
C PHE A 122 3.53 -6.58 -0.27
N ALA A 123 3.58 -5.35 0.22
CA ALA A 123 2.39 -4.59 0.59
C ALA A 123 1.48 -4.33 -0.62
N MET A 124 2.05 -3.97 -1.78
CA MET A 124 1.31 -3.77 -3.02
C MET A 124 0.55 -5.05 -3.42
N LEU A 125 1.19 -6.22 -3.33
CA LEU A 125 0.55 -7.51 -3.62
C LEU A 125 -0.61 -7.80 -2.67
N GLN A 126 -0.44 -7.56 -1.37
CA GLN A 126 -1.49 -7.76 -0.37
C GLN A 126 -2.69 -6.82 -0.61
N VAL A 127 -2.43 -5.54 -0.91
CA VAL A 127 -3.47 -4.56 -1.23
C VAL A 127 -4.24 -4.96 -2.49
N ASP A 128 -3.53 -5.35 -3.54
CA ASP A 128 -4.13 -5.78 -4.81
C ASP A 128 -4.99 -7.04 -4.64
N GLU A 129 -4.52 -8.02 -3.88
CA GLU A 129 -5.26 -9.25 -3.62
C GLU A 129 -6.61 -8.94 -2.94
N ILE A 130 -6.61 -8.07 -1.94
CA ILE A 130 -7.82 -7.73 -1.20
C ILE A 130 -8.74 -6.86 -2.03
N ARG A 131 -8.19 -5.90 -2.79
CA ARG A 131 -8.95 -5.10 -3.75
C ARG A 131 -9.66 -6.01 -4.75
N TYR A 132 -8.97 -6.99 -5.31
CA TYR A 132 -9.56 -7.97 -6.23
C TYR A 132 -10.70 -8.78 -5.56
N LYS A 133 -10.50 -9.24 -4.32
CA LYS A 133 -11.54 -9.93 -3.55
C LYS A 133 -12.75 -9.05 -3.28
N LEU A 134 -12.56 -7.77 -2.95
CA LEU A 134 -13.67 -6.81 -2.77
C LEU A 134 -14.48 -6.62 -4.05
N LEU A 135 -13.82 -6.45 -5.19
CA LEU A 135 -14.48 -6.32 -6.49
C LEU A 135 -15.26 -7.58 -6.86
N THR A 136 -14.69 -8.76 -6.61
CA THR A 136 -15.35 -10.05 -6.83
C THR A 136 -16.56 -10.24 -5.91
N TYR A 137 -16.41 -9.90 -4.62
CA TYR A 137 -17.51 -9.92 -3.64
C TYR A 137 -18.67 -9.02 -4.08
N SER A 138 -18.37 -7.80 -4.53
CA SER A 138 -19.38 -6.86 -5.01
C SER A 138 -20.13 -7.38 -6.25
N SER A 139 -19.40 -8.03 -7.17
CA SER A 139 -19.95 -8.60 -8.39
C SER A 139 -20.88 -9.78 -8.09
N GLN A 140 -20.47 -10.69 -7.20
CA GLN A 140 -21.29 -11.83 -6.77
C GLN A 140 -22.56 -11.38 -6.05
N LYS A 141 -22.46 -10.44 -5.10
CA LYS A 141 -23.60 -9.96 -4.31
C LYS A 141 -24.56 -9.06 -5.10
N SER A 142 -24.10 -8.51 -6.23
CA SER A 142 -24.98 -7.85 -7.21
C SER A 142 -25.82 -8.87 -7.99
N TYR A 143 -25.22 -10.01 -8.37
CA TYR A 143 -25.89 -11.07 -9.13
C TYR A 143 -27.00 -11.78 -8.33
N TYR A 144 -26.75 -12.10 -7.06
CA TYR A 144 -27.74 -12.77 -6.19
C TYR A 144 -28.76 -11.81 -5.53
N GLY A 145 -28.62 -10.50 -5.72
CA GLY A 145 -29.52 -9.49 -5.13
C GLY A 145 -30.74 -9.13 -6.00
N GLY A 146 -30.92 -9.76 -7.15
CA GLY A 146 -31.93 -9.42 -8.15
C GLY A 146 -33.31 -10.08 -8.01
N GLU A 147 -33.52 -11.03 -7.10
CA GLU A 147 -34.73 -11.89 -7.08
C GLU A 147 -35.59 -11.80 -5.79
N THR A 148 -35.76 -10.63 -5.17
CA THR A 148 -36.76 -10.49 -4.08
C THR A 148 -37.53 -9.16 -4.08
N ASN A 149 -38.07 -8.75 -5.22
CA ASN A 149 -39.17 -7.78 -5.26
C ASN A 149 -40.20 -8.22 -6.31
N GLY A 150 -41.09 -9.12 -5.91
CA GLY A 150 -42.17 -9.56 -6.76
C GLY A 150 -42.97 -10.69 -6.16
N LYS A 151 -43.59 -10.48 -4.99
CA LYS A 151 -44.91 -11.02 -4.59
C LYS A 151 -45.53 -10.10 -3.55
#